data_AF-A0A6A4F5U2-F1
#
_entry.id   AF-A0A6A4F5U2-F1
#
_cell.length_a   1.000
_cell.length_b   1.000
_cell.length_c   1.000
_cell.angle_alpha   90.00
_cell.angle_beta   90.00
_cell.angle_gamma   90.00
#
_symmetry.space_group_name_H-M   'P 1'
#
loop_
_entity.id
_entity.type
_entity.pdbx_description
1 polymer ?
#
loop_
_entity_poly.entity_id
_entity_poly.type
_entity_poly.pdbx_seq_one_letter_code
_entity_poly.pdbx_strand_id
1 'polypeptide(L)' 'MYKGVFVAAGGFDRAKGIKNVEEGYDDIIAFGRDFIGTPDIVKRLKADKPLNEYNRKTFYPQPNDPLEKGYLDYPFLEEK' A
#
# COMPACT_ATOMS: atom_id res chain seq x y z
N MET A 1 30.29 -3.55 1.36
CA MET A 1 29.01 -3.08 1.92
C MET A 1 28.39 -2.11 0.92
N TYR A 2 27.11 -2.27 0.61
CA TYR A 2 26.40 -1.37 -0.31
C TYR A 2 26.19 0.01 0.33
N LYS A 3 26.20 1.09 -0.46
CA LYS A 3 26.12 2.49 0.00
C LYS A 3 25.03 3.31 -0.70
N GLY A 4 24.18 2.66 -1.49
CA GLY A 4 23.05 3.32 -2.13
C GLY A 4 21.79 3.25 -1.28
N VAL A 5 20.69 3.73 -1.84
CA VAL A 5 19.36 3.67 -1.24
C VAL A 5 18.86 2.23 -1.20
N PHE A 6 18.42 1.77 -0.04
CA PHE A 6 17.81 0.47 0.15
C PHE A 6 16.29 0.60 0.23
N VAL A 7 15.59 -0.11 -0.66
CA VAL A 7 14.13 -0.16 -0.69
C VAL A 7 13.67 -1.56 -0.28
N ALA A 8 12.93 -1.65 0.82
CA ALA A 8 12.33 -2.90 1.27
C ALA A 8 10.86 -2.99 0.89
N ALA A 9 10.41 -4.21 0.64
CA ALA A 9 9.03 -4.54 0.30
C ALA A 9 8.65 -5.89 0.91
N GLY A 10 7.36 -6.10 1.13
CA GLY A 10 6.81 -7.39 1.55
C GLY A 10 6.28 -7.41 2.98
N GLY A 11 4.95 -7.28 3.11
CA GLY A 11 4.26 -7.47 4.39
C GLY A 11 4.57 -6.40 5.44
N PHE A 12 4.91 -5.18 5.00
CA PHE A 12 5.00 -4.03 5.89
C PHE A 12 3.62 -3.48 6.21
N ASP A 13 3.43 -3.08 7.46
CA ASP A 13 2.39 -2.18 7.89
C ASP A 13 3.02 -0.83 8.30
N ARG A 14 2.20 0.13 8.74
CA ARG A 14 2.67 1.46 9.14
C ARG A 14 3.75 1.39 10.23
N ALA A 15 3.50 0.64 11.29
CA ALA A 15 4.37 0.59 12.46
C ALA A 15 5.71 -0.07 12.14
N LYS A 16 5.67 -1.22 11.44
CA LYS A 16 6.86 -1.93 10.99
C LYS A 16 7.67 -1.11 10.01
N GLY A 17 7.01 -0.39 9.09
CA GLY A 17 7.68 0.47 8.12
C GLY A 17 8.42 1.64 8.78
N ILE A 18 7.76 2.35 9.71
CA ILE A 18 8.38 3.43 10.48
C ILE A 18 9.59 2.90 11.26
N LYS A 19 9.40 1.79 11.98
CA LYS A 19 10.47 1.18 12.78
C LYS A 19 11.70 0.83 11.94
N ASN A 20 11.51 0.21 10.78
CA ASN A 20 12.64 -0.20 9.93
C ASN A 20 13.46 0.98 9.42
N VAL A 21 12.80 2.09 9.08
CA VAL A 21 13.49 3.32 8.65
C VAL A 21 14.19 4.01 9.82
N GLU A 22 13.53 4.10 10.98
CA GLU A 22 14.13 4.70 12.19
C GLU A 22 15.34 3.91 12.72
N GLU A 23 15.33 2.59 12.59
CA GLU A 23 16.45 1.71 12.98
C GLU A 23 17.54 1.62 11.90
N GLY A 24 17.35 2.25 10.74
CA GLY A 24 18.34 2.32 9.66
C GLY A 24 18.52 1.02 8.87
N TYR A 25 17.55 0.11 8.92
CA TYR A 25 17.58 -1.12 8.12
C TYR A 25 17.29 -0.84 6.64
N ASP A 26 16.36 0.07 6.37
CA ASP A 26 15.88 0.41 5.03
C ASP A 26 15.69 1.93 4.91
N ASP A 27 15.91 2.50 3.72
CA ASP A 27 15.67 3.93 3.47
C ASP A 27 14.22 4.20 3.03
N ILE A 28 13.62 3.26 2.32
CA ILE A 28 12.28 3.38 1.73
C ILE A 28 11.52 2.07 1.89
N ILE A 29 10.23 2.17 2.25
CA ILE A 29 9.32 1.03 2.34
C ILE A 29 8.31 1.09 1.19
N ALA A 30 8.26 0.04 0.38
CA ALA A 30 7.31 -0.10 -0.72
C ALA A 30 6.08 -0.92 -0.31
N PHE A 31 4.90 -0.39 -0.65
CA PHE A 31 3.60 -1.03 -0.45
C PHE A 31 3.01 -1.44 -1.79
N GLY A 32 2.62 -2.71 -1.93
CA GLY A 32 2.03 -3.26 -3.16
C GLY A 32 0.53 -3.49 -3.04
N ARG A 33 0.15 -4.65 -2.49
CA ARG A 33 -1.25 -5.10 -2.33
C ARG A 33 -2.15 -4.06 -1.63
N ASP A 34 -1.63 -3.37 -0.63
CA ASP A 34 -2.40 -2.37 0.12
C ASP A 34 -2.59 -1.08 -0.69
N PHE A 35 -1.66 -0.77 -1.59
CA PHE A 35 -1.75 0.34 -2.54
C PHE A 35 -2.81 0.06 -3.63
N ILE A 36 -2.93 -1.20 -4.08
CA ILE A 36 -4.01 -1.59 -5.00
C ILE A 36 -5.39 -1.26 -4.39
N GLY A 37 -5.61 -1.65 -3.14
CA GLY A 37 -6.89 -1.43 -2.47
C GLY A 37 -7.12 0.00 -1.98
N THR A 38 -6.06 0.78 -1.77
CA THR A 38 -6.14 2.08 -1.08
C THR A 38 -5.47 3.18 -1.91
N PRO A 39 -6.22 3.88 -2.79
CA PRO A 39 -5.63 4.87 -3.69
C PRO A 39 -4.99 6.06 -2.94
N ASP A 40 -5.44 6.34 -1.72
CA ASP A 40 -4.97 7.41 -0.84
C ASP A 40 -4.08 6.91 0.31
N ILE A 41 -3.43 5.75 0.17
CA ILE A 41 -2.63 5.09 1.22
C ILE A 41 -1.64 6.03 1.90
N VAL A 42 -0.98 6.94 1.18
CA VAL A 42 -0.01 7.89 1.75
C VAL A 42 -0.68 8.81 2.78
N LYS A 43 -1.87 9.34 2.47
CA LYS A 43 -2.64 10.17 3.41
C LYS A 43 -3.03 9.37 4.65
N ARG A 44 -3.48 8.12 4.44
CA ARG A 44 -3.92 7.25 5.53
C ARG A 44 -2.77 6.83 6.45
N LEU A 45 -1.63 6.43 5.90
CA LEU A 45 -0.42 6.12 6.67
C LEU A 45 0.06 7.34 7.46
N LYS A 46 0.02 8.54 6.87
CA LYS A 46 0.41 9.77 7.59
C LYS A 46 -0.53 10.08 8.76
N ALA A 47 -1.84 9.90 8.57
CA ALA A 47 -2.87 10.22 9.56
C ALA A 47 -3.27 9.04 10.47
N ASP A 48 -2.54 7.92 10.39
CA ASP A 48 -2.84 6.68 11.11
C ASP A 48 -4.31 6.21 10.95
N LYS A 49 -4.76 6.21 9.68
CA LYS A 49 -6.12 5.80 9.28
C LYS A 49 -6.10 4.38 8.70
N PRO A 50 -7.21 3.64 8.82
CA PRO A 50 -7.30 2.28 8.28
C PRO A 50 -7.18 2.27 6.76
N LEU A 51 -6.47 1.28 6.23
CA LEU A 51 -6.40 1.00 4.79
C LEU A 51 -7.66 0.25 4.34
N ASN A 52 -7.99 0.33 3.06
CA ASN A 52 -9.07 -0.48 2.50
C ASN A 52 -8.66 -1.95 2.45
N GLU A 53 -9.63 -2.85 2.54
CA GLU A 53 -9.40 -4.26 2.23
C GLU A 53 -9.23 -4.44 0.72
N TYR A 54 -8.08 -4.96 0.30
CA TYR A 54 -7.86 -5.32 -1.10
C TYR A 54 -8.56 -6.64 -1.43
N ASN A 55 -8.97 -6.80 -2.69
CA ASN A 55 -9.59 -8.03 -3.19
C ASN A 55 -8.62 -8.77 -4.10
N ARG A 56 -8.06 -9.89 -3.63
CA ARG A 56 -7.10 -10.67 -4.42
C ARG A 56 -7.71 -11.27 -5.68
N LYS A 57 -9.02 -11.51 -5.73
CA LYS A 57 -9.69 -12.09 -6.89
C LYS A 57 -9.69 -11.14 -8.09
N THR A 58 -9.51 -9.84 -7.86
CA THR A 58 -9.55 -8.80 -8.90
C THR A 58 -8.17 -8.20 -9.19
N PHE A 59 -7.08 -8.74 -8.63
CA PHE A 59 -5.72 -8.30 -8.97
C PHE A 59 -5.39 -8.49 -10.45
N TYR A 60 -6.00 -9.48 -11.06
CA TYR A 60 -5.94 -9.73 -12.48
C TYR A 60 -7.37 -9.66 -13.04
N PRO A 61 -7.55 -9.10 -14.26
CA PRO A 61 -8.86 -9.01 -14.89
C PRO A 61 -9.58 -10.36 -14.91
N GLN A 62 -10.85 -10.37 -14.52
CA GLN A 62 -11.68 -11.57 -14.56
C GLN A 62 -12.52 -11.57 -15.84
N PRO A 63 -12.73 -12.72 -16.50
CA PRO A 63 -13.43 -12.78 -17.79
C PRO A 63 -14.85 -12.18 -17.80
N ASN A 64 -15.52 -12.18 -16.65
CA ASN A 64 -16.92 -11.79 -16.51
C ASN A 64 -17.13 -10.51 -15.68
N ASP A 65 -16.06 -9.86 -15.25
CA ASP A 65 -16.14 -8.61 -14.49
C ASP A 65 -15.76 -7.41 -15.38
N PRO A 66 -16.35 -6.22 -15.14
CA PRO A 66 -15.86 -4.99 -15.75
C PRO A 66 -14.39 -4.73 -15.41
N LEU A 67 -13.63 -4.12 -16.32
CA LEU A 67 -12.19 -3.88 -16.15
C LEU A 67 -11.88 -2.93 -14.99
N GLU A 68 -12.81 -2.05 -14.64
CA GLU A 68 -12.70 -1.12 -13.53
C GLU A 68 -12.80 -1.79 -12.14
N LYS A 69 -13.38 -3.00 -12.07
CA LYS A 69 -13.72 -3.68 -10.81
C LYS A 69 -12.46 -4.12 -10.06
N GLY A 70 -12.28 -3.62 -8.85
CA GLY A 70 -11.08 -3.83 -8.03
C GLY A 70 -9.83 -3.16 -8.61
N TYR A 71 -10.00 -2.13 -9.44
CA TYR A 71 -8.90 -1.37 -10.04
C TYR A 71 -9.10 0.15 -9.88
N LEU A 72 -10.24 0.68 -10.31
CA LEU A 72 -10.56 2.13 -10.25
C LEU A 72 -11.72 2.46 -9.30
N ASP A 73 -12.34 1.45 -8.70
CA ASP A 73 -13.56 1.56 -7.89
C ASP A 73 -13.30 1.55 -6.37
N TYR A 74 -12.04 1.51 -5.94
CA TYR A 74 -11.69 1.61 -4.52
C TYR A 74 -11.97 3.02 -3.97
N PRO A 75 -12.63 3.14 -2.80
CA PRO A 75 -12.99 4.43 -2.24
C PRO A 75 -11.78 5.15 -1.66
N PHE A 76 -11.75 6.47 -1.86
CA PHE A 76 -10.91 7.38 -1.09
C PHE A 76 -11.48 7.55 0.32
N LEU A 77 -10.65 7.90 1.29
CA LEU A 77 -11.15 8.37 2.58
C LEU A 77 -11.84 9.73 2.37
N GLU A 78 -13.13 9.84 2.69
CA GLU A 78 -13.83 11.12 2.63
C GLU A 78 -13.15 12.12 3.58
N GLU A 79 -12.74 13.27 3.05
CA GLU A 79 -12.27 14.41 3.86
C GLU A 79 -13.53 15.05 4.48
N LYS A 80 -13.67 14.90 5.81
CA LYS A 80 -14.68 15.66 6.58
C LYS A 80 -14.20 17.07 6.88
#